data_AF-A0A963MDE7-F1
#
_entry.id   AF-A0A963MDE7-F1
#
_cell.length_a   1.000
_cell.length_b   1.000
_cell.length_c   1.000
_cell.angle_alpha   90.00
_cell.angle_beta   90.00
_cell.angle_gamma   90.00
#
_symmetry.space_group_name_H-M   'P 1'
#
loop_
_entity.id
_entity.type
_entity.pdbx_description
1 polymer ?
#
loop_
_entity_poly.entity_id
_entity_poly.type
_entity_poly.pdbx_seq_one_letter_code
_entity_poly.pdbx_strand_id
1 'polypeptide(L)'
;VYGNNQLQAAGGAAALAAPGANTTVAGTMIVNGTLGSATITVDVNSTAKANTDKINLAASVTGVVATARTELSLTFAAAGAYNLTLQSDNVAPQAVAFTIASATTTEGLASAVTAINDQSSKTGITASLNSTGTAVVLTNATGNDISVADTTVPNAGDIAVQKLGSDGSASGAPVTLTADATAATSTVVGYITLDSDKSFAIDVTTTNLAVDGGSTLNKVSDLDVTTFAKATQALKTVDSALGFINGERARLGALQSRFETSIANLQVTSENLSASRSRILDADFAQETANLARAQILQQAGTAMVAQANQLPQQVLALLQN
;
A
#
# COMPACT_ATOMS: atom_id res chain seq x y z
N VAL A 1 11.12 -11.98 -0.39
CA VAL A 1 10.06 -12.40 -1.32
C VAL A 1 9.14 -11.21 -1.51
N TYR A 2 8.88 -10.80 -2.75
CA TYR A 2 8.06 -9.62 -3.04
C TYR A 2 6.58 -10.01 -3.09
N GLY A 3 5.72 -9.12 -2.62
CA GLY A 3 4.31 -9.38 -2.54
C GLY A 3 3.56 -8.32 -1.75
N ASN A 4 2.33 -8.64 -1.40
CA ASN A 4 1.48 -7.82 -0.55
C ASN A 4 1.07 -8.65 0.66
N ASN A 5 1.30 -8.11 1.86
CA ASN A 5 0.80 -8.72 3.07
C ASN A 5 -0.68 -8.36 3.19
N GLN A 6 -1.53 -9.38 3.30
CA GLN A 6 -2.96 -9.20 3.27
C GLN A 6 -3.62 -9.98 4.40
N LEU A 7 -4.67 -9.40 4.98
CA LEU A 7 -5.59 -10.10 5.87
C LEU A 7 -7.01 -9.88 5.33
N GLN A 8 -7.69 -10.97 5.00
CA GLN A 8 -9.05 -10.94 4.49
C GLN A 8 -10.00 -11.35 5.61
N ALA A 9 -10.92 -10.47 5.97
CA ALA A 9 -11.93 -10.76 6.96
C ALA A 9 -13.27 -11.12 6.30
N ALA A 10 -13.54 -12.41 6.17
CA ALA A 10 -14.87 -12.92 5.85
C ALA A 10 -15.69 -13.07 7.14
N GLY A 11 -15.97 -11.95 7.81
CA GLY A 11 -16.84 -11.96 8.99
C GLY A 11 -18.32 -12.11 8.63
N GLY A 12 -19.07 -12.91 9.39
CA GLY A 12 -20.54 -12.88 9.45
C GLY A 12 -21.27 -13.67 8.35
N ALA A 13 -22.55 -13.95 8.59
CA ALA A 13 -23.48 -14.53 7.62
C ALA A 13 -24.49 -13.47 7.15
N ALA A 14 -25.31 -13.81 6.16
CA ALA A 14 -26.54 -13.06 5.92
C ALA A 14 -27.45 -13.18 7.17
N ALA A 15 -28.21 -12.12 7.48
CA ALA A 15 -29.11 -12.11 8.64
C ALA A 15 -30.51 -11.62 8.26
N LEU A 16 -31.55 -12.27 8.81
CA LEU A 16 -32.92 -11.76 8.79
C LEU A 16 -33.00 -10.51 9.67
N ALA A 17 -32.81 -9.35 9.06
CA ALA A 17 -32.73 -8.08 9.75
C ALA A 17 -33.09 -6.92 8.82
N ALA A 18 -33.75 -5.92 9.39
CA ALA A 18 -34.07 -4.68 8.69
C ALA A 18 -32.80 -3.93 8.23
N PRO A 19 -32.92 -3.03 7.23
CA PRO A 19 -31.79 -2.22 6.79
C PRO A 19 -31.16 -1.43 7.94
N GLY A 20 -29.84 -1.46 8.03
CA GLY A 20 -29.08 -0.85 9.13
C GLY A 20 -28.98 -1.69 10.42
N ALA A 21 -29.50 -2.93 10.44
CA ALA A 21 -29.33 -3.88 11.55
C ALA A 21 -28.44 -5.07 11.14
N ASN A 22 -27.21 -4.80 10.71
CA ASN A 22 -26.33 -5.76 10.02
C ASN A 22 -25.63 -6.80 10.92
N THR A 23 -26.05 -6.94 12.18
CA THR A 23 -25.51 -7.87 13.19
C THR A 23 -24.07 -7.64 13.64
N THR A 24 -23.41 -6.58 13.17
CA THR A 24 -22.09 -6.18 13.69
C THR A 24 -22.22 -5.82 15.16
N VAL A 25 -21.41 -6.46 15.99
CA VAL A 25 -21.40 -6.23 17.45
C VAL A 25 -20.39 -5.14 17.77
N ALA A 26 -20.67 -4.33 18.79
CA ALA A 26 -19.71 -3.33 19.23
C ALA A 26 -18.43 -3.99 19.78
N GLY A 27 -17.29 -3.36 19.55
CA GLY A 27 -16.01 -3.88 20.00
C GLY A 27 -14.84 -3.02 19.53
N THR A 28 -13.67 -3.63 19.50
CA THR A 28 -12.43 -3.00 19.07
C THR A 28 -11.71 -3.86 18.04
N MET A 29 -10.99 -3.20 17.14
CA MET A 29 -9.97 -3.78 16.30
C MET A 29 -8.66 -3.07 16.60
N ILE A 30 -7.64 -3.81 17.04
CA ILE A 30 -6.29 -3.27 17.23
C ILE A 30 -5.47 -3.63 15.99
N VAL A 31 -5.10 -2.64 15.20
CA VAL A 31 -4.30 -2.83 13.99
C VAL A 31 -2.83 -2.64 14.37
N ASN A 32 -2.08 -3.74 14.38
CA ASN A 32 -0.65 -3.77 14.71
C ASN A 32 0.17 -3.84 13.41
N GLY A 33 0.57 -2.67 12.90
CA GLY A 33 1.40 -2.56 11.71
C GLY A 33 2.87 -2.29 12.03
N THR A 34 3.70 -2.11 11.00
CA THR A 34 5.15 -1.92 11.19
C THR A 34 5.54 -0.52 11.65
N LEU A 35 4.68 0.48 11.44
CA LEU A 35 4.91 1.85 11.92
C LEU A 35 4.42 2.04 13.37
N GLY A 36 3.50 1.18 13.82
CA GLY A 36 2.90 1.26 15.14
C GLY A 36 1.53 0.56 15.21
N SER A 37 0.86 0.74 16.34
CA SER A 37 -0.45 0.15 16.62
C SER A 37 -1.52 1.23 16.77
N ALA A 38 -2.73 0.96 16.27
CA ALA A 38 -3.89 1.82 16.47
C ALA A 38 -5.12 1.01 16.89
N THR A 39 -5.87 1.51 17.87
CA THR A 39 -7.14 0.92 18.28
C THR A 39 -8.29 1.62 17.57
N ILE A 40 -9.10 0.83 16.86
CA ILE A 40 -10.28 1.27 16.13
C ILE A 40 -11.52 0.78 16.88
N THR A 41 -12.42 1.69 17.23
CA THR A 41 -13.71 1.34 17.83
C THR A 41 -14.71 0.95 16.74
N VAL A 42 -15.31 -0.22 16.91
CA VAL A 42 -16.39 -0.74 16.06
C VAL A 42 -17.70 -0.52 16.79
N ASP A 43 -18.61 0.19 16.13
CA ASP A 43 -19.93 0.47 16.68
C ASP A 43 -20.90 -0.63 16.29
N VAL A 44 -21.97 -0.82 17.08
CA VAL A 44 -23.05 -1.74 16.73
C VAL A 44 -23.63 -1.37 15.36
N ASN A 45 -23.88 -2.39 14.54
CA ASN A 45 -24.40 -2.25 13.18
C ASN A 45 -23.57 -1.35 12.23
N SER A 46 -22.30 -1.08 12.54
CA SER A 46 -21.45 -0.30 11.65
C SER A 46 -21.14 -1.07 10.36
N THR A 47 -21.15 -0.37 9.23
CA THR A 47 -20.87 -0.99 7.92
C THR A 47 -19.39 -1.31 7.76
N ALA A 48 -19.04 -2.23 6.84
CA ALA A 48 -17.65 -2.48 6.51
C ALA A 48 -16.96 -1.20 6.01
N LYS A 49 -17.67 -0.39 5.20
CA LYS A 49 -17.20 0.93 4.75
C LYS A 49 -16.79 1.83 5.91
N ALA A 50 -17.69 2.05 6.88
CA ALA A 50 -17.45 2.97 7.98
C ALA A 50 -16.22 2.57 8.80
N ASN A 51 -16.01 1.27 9.02
CA ASN A 51 -14.86 0.76 9.74
C ASN A 51 -13.57 0.80 8.92
N THR A 52 -13.64 0.56 7.61
CA THR A 52 -12.52 0.78 6.69
C THR A 52 -12.09 2.24 6.68
N ASP A 53 -13.02 3.20 6.67
CA ASP A 53 -12.70 4.63 6.75
C ASP A 53 -11.94 4.96 8.06
N LYS A 54 -12.37 4.39 9.20
CA LYS A 54 -11.66 4.52 10.49
C LYS A 54 -10.26 3.91 10.47
N ILE A 55 -10.07 2.73 9.86
CA ILE A 55 -8.76 2.09 9.72
C ILE A 55 -7.84 2.95 8.84
N ASN A 56 -8.35 3.43 7.71
CA ASN A 56 -7.57 4.25 6.77
C ASN A 56 -7.17 5.60 7.36
N LEU A 57 -7.98 6.17 8.26
CA LEU A 57 -7.60 7.37 9.03
C LEU A 57 -6.37 7.13 9.92
N ALA A 58 -6.17 5.88 10.38
CA ALA A 58 -5.00 5.47 11.17
C ALA A 58 -3.84 4.93 10.31
N ALA A 59 -3.96 4.91 8.98
CA ALA A 59 -2.97 4.30 8.09
C ALA A 59 -1.58 4.96 8.18
N SER A 60 -1.51 6.27 8.46
CA SER A 60 -0.21 6.96 8.66
C SER A 60 0.52 6.52 9.93
N VAL A 61 -0.20 5.92 10.89
CA VAL A 61 0.35 5.44 12.16
C VAL A 61 0.69 3.96 12.07
N THR A 62 -0.14 3.15 11.40
CA THR A 62 0.04 1.69 11.34
C THR A 62 0.83 1.24 10.11
N GLY A 63 0.68 1.95 8.97
CA GLY A 63 1.14 1.50 7.67
C GLY A 63 0.25 0.44 7.01
N VAL A 64 -0.98 0.27 7.52
CA VAL A 64 -1.97 -0.68 6.99
C VAL A 64 -3.11 0.09 6.34
N VAL A 65 -3.48 -0.30 5.12
CA VAL A 65 -4.61 0.27 4.37
C VAL A 65 -5.71 -0.78 4.29
N ALA A 66 -6.96 -0.36 4.37
CA ALA A 66 -8.12 -1.22 4.26
C ALA A 66 -8.98 -0.86 3.04
N THR A 67 -9.60 -1.88 2.45
CA THR A 67 -10.65 -1.77 1.44
C THR A 67 -11.84 -2.62 1.85
N ALA A 68 -13.06 -2.10 1.70
CA ALA A 68 -14.30 -2.82 1.96
C ALA A 68 -15.07 -3.10 0.67
N ARG A 69 -15.76 -4.23 0.64
CA ARG A 69 -16.75 -4.60 -0.38
C ARG A 69 -17.86 -5.40 0.28
N THR A 70 -19.06 -5.32 -0.29
CA THR A 70 -20.17 -6.17 0.12
C THR A 70 -20.62 -6.99 -1.07
N GLU A 71 -20.62 -8.31 -0.92
CA GLU A 71 -21.01 -9.23 -1.97
C GLU A 71 -21.95 -10.29 -1.41
N LEU A 72 -23.00 -10.59 -2.17
CA LEU A 72 -23.93 -11.68 -1.88
C LEU A 72 -24.38 -12.34 -3.17
N SER A 73 -24.78 -13.61 -3.09
CA SER A 73 -25.46 -14.32 -4.16
C SER A 73 -26.94 -14.49 -3.84
N LEU A 74 -27.78 -14.24 -4.83
CA LEU A 74 -29.20 -14.58 -4.86
C LEU A 74 -29.40 -15.82 -5.71
N THR A 75 -29.95 -16.87 -5.10
CA THR A 75 -30.41 -18.07 -5.80
C THR A 75 -31.92 -18.14 -5.69
N PHE A 76 -32.58 -18.38 -6.82
CA PHE A 76 -34.04 -18.43 -6.91
C PHE A 76 -34.51 -19.88 -6.98
N ALA A 77 -35.57 -20.24 -6.26
CA ALA A 77 -36.05 -21.62 -6.22
C ALA A 77 -36.85 -22.04 -7.48
N ALA A 78 -37.49 -21.08 -8.17
CA ALA A 78 -38.36 -21.36 -9.31
C ALA A 78 -38.32 -20.27 -10.38
N ALA A 79 -38.69 -20.61 -11.61
CA ALA A 79 -38.93 -19.61 -12.66
C ALA A 79 -40.23 -18.83 -12.39
N GLY A 80 -40.29 -17.56 -12.81
CA GLY A 80 -41.48 -16.72 -12.66
C GLY A 80 -41.17 -15.29 -12.20
N ALA A 81 -42.20 -14.60 -11.70
CA ALA A 81 -42.13 -13.21 -11.29
C ALA A 81 -41.57 -13.03 -9.87
N TYR A 82 -40.74 -12.02 -9.70
CA TYR A 82 -40.11 -11.65 -8.44
C TYR A 82 -40.21 -10.14 -8.22
N ASN A 83 -40.62 -9.75 -7.01
CA ASN A 83 -40.72 -8.38 -6.54
C ASN A 83 -39.86 -8.24 -5.29
N LEU A 84 -38.78 -7.45 -5.41
CA LEU A 84 -37.84 -7.22 -4.32
C LEU A 84 -37.73 -5.73 -4.02
N THR A 85 -37.23 -5.41 -2.83
CA THR A 85 -36.68 -4.09 -2.56
C THR A 85 -35.22 -4.21 -2.17
N LEU A 86 -34.41 -3.31 -2.72
CA LEU A 86 -32.97 -3.26 -2.49
C LEU A 86 -32.60 -1.96 -1.79
N GLN A 87 -31.72 -2.06 -0.80
CA GLN A 87 -31.16 -0.92 -0.12
C GLN A 87 -29.67 -1.13 0.16
N SER A 88 -28.87 -0.10 -0.13
CA SER A 88 -27.46 -0.03 0.23
C SER A 88 -27.05 1.44 0.42
N ASP A 89 -26.53 2.12 -0.62
CA ASP A 89 -26.11 3.52 -0.52
C ASP A 89 -27.29 4.51 -0.40
N ASN A 90 -28.49 4.06 -0.80
CA ASN A 90 -29.73 4.82 -0.74
C ASN A 90 -30.37 4.83 0.66
N VAL A 91 -31.04 5.94 0.98
CA VAL A 91 -31.78 6.10 2.24
C VAL A 91 -33.12 5.36 2.25
N ALA A 92 -33.80 5.26 1.10
CA ALA A 92 -35.10 4.60 0.96
C ALA A 92 -35.02 3.39 0.02
N PRO A 93 -35.54 2.20 0.41
CA PRO A 93 -35.51 0.99 -0.43
C PRO A 93 -36.04 1.24 -1.85
N GLN A 94 -35.37 0.68 -2.85
CA GLN A 94 -35.79 0.76 -4.25
C GLN A 94 -36.45 -0.55 -4.66
N ALA A 95 -37.66 -0.46 -5.19
CA ALA A 95 -38.37 -1.63 -5.73
C ALA A 95 -37.73 -2.10 -7.04
N VAL A 96 -37.60 -3.41 -7.18
CA VAL A 96 -37.08 -4.09 -8.37
C VAL A 96 -38.01 -5.25 -8.68
N ALA A 97 -38.66 -5.20 -9.84
CA ALA A 97 -39.56 -6.24 -10.31
C ALA A 97 -39.03 -6.82 -11.62
N PHE A 98 -39.02 -8.14 -11.72
CA PHE A 98 -38.56 -8.85 -12.92
C PHE A 98 -39.21 -10.23 -13.01
N THR A 99 -39.04 -10.87 -14.17
CA THR A 99 -39.45 -12.27 -14.38
C THR A 99 -38.25 -13.04 -14.89
N ILE A 100 -37.91 -14.14 -14.24
CA ILE A 100 -36.85 -15.04 -14.68
C ILE A 100 -37.45 -16.23 -15.44
N ALA A 101 -36.83 -16.62 -16.55
CA ALA A 101 -37.29 -17.73 -17.38
C ALA A 101 -36.77 -19.10 -16.88
N SER A 102 -35.67 -19.10 -16.13
CA SER A 102 -35.07 -20.27 -15.48
C SER A 102 -34.24 -19.80 -14.29
N ALA A 103 -34.18 -20.62 -13.24
CA ALA A 103 -33.38 -20.36 -12.06
C ALA A 103 -31.90 -20.81 -12.20
N THR A 104 -31.57 -21.57 -13.24
CA THR A 104 -30.29 -22.29 -13.35
C THR A 104 -29.53 -22.02 -14.65
N THR A 105 -29.96 -21.03 -15.45
CA THR A 105 -29.29 -20.68 -16.71
C THR A 105 -29.02 -19.19 -16.80
N THR A 106 -27.94 -18.85 -17.51
CA THR A 106 -27.50 -17.48 -17.77
C THR A 106 -28.61 -16.62 -18.38
N GLU A 107 -29.27 -17.14 -19.42
CA GLU A 107 -30.36 -16.44 -20.11
C GLU A 107 -31.59 -16.30 -19.22
N GLY A 108 -31.83 -17.28 -18.34
CA GLY A 108 -32.96 -17.29 -17.41
C GLY A 108 -32.90 -16.15 -16.40
N LEU A 109 -31.70 -15.80 -15.94
CA LEU A 109 -31.44 -14.80 -14.92
C LEU A 109 -31.08 -13.40 -15.46
N ALA A 110 -30.91 -13.25 -16.78
CA ALA A 110 -30.49 -11.98 -17.40
C ALA A 110 -31.44 -10.81 -17.11
N SER A 111 -32.75 -11.06 -17.05
CA SER A 111 -33.76 -10.05 -16.68
C SER A 111 -33.57 -9.54 -15.25
N ALA A 112 -33.21 -10.42 -14.32
CA ALA A 112 -32.94 -10.04 -12.93
C ALA A 112 -31.72 -9.13 -12.84
N VAL A 113 -30.63 -9.49 -13.53
CA VAL A 113 -29.40 -8.68 -13.60
C VAL A 113 -29.70 -7.29 -14.17
N THR A 114 -30.46 -7.23 -15.26
CA THR A 114 -30.81 -5.96 -15.92
C THR A 114 -31.66 -5.07 -14.99
N ALA A 115 -32.74 -5.62 -14.42
CA ALA A 115 -33.64 -4.87 -13.55
C ALA A 115 -32.94 -4.32 -12.30
N ILE A 116 -32.00 -5.07 -11.72
CA ILE A 116 -31.20 -4.62 -10.57
C ILE A 116 -30.23 -3.51 -11.02
N ASN A 117 -29.53 -3.70 -12.14
CA ASN A 117 -28.57 -2.72 -12.66
C ASN A 117 -29.24 -1.41 -13.09
N ASP A 118 -30.49 -1.42 -13.52
CA ASP A 118 -31.26 -0.20 -13.82
C ASP A 118 -31.46 0.69 -12.58
N GLN A 119 -31.43 0.11 -11.37
CA GLN A 119 -31.48 0.86 -10.11
C GLN A 119 -30.09 1.16 -9.50
N SER A 120 -28.99 0.70 -10.14
CA SER A 120 -27.62 0.80 -9.59
C SER A 120 -27.19 2.24 -9.28
N SER A 121 -27.60 3.22 -10.09
CA SER A 121 -27.29 4.64 -9.88
C SER A 121 -27.88 5.21 -8.57
N LYS A 122 -28.93 4.58 -8.03
CA LYS A 122 -29.53 4.96 -6.75
C LYS A 122 -29.00 4.10 -5.60
N THR A 123 -28.94 2.79 -5.81
CA THR A 123 -28.62 1.84 -4.74
C THR A 123 -27.13 1.67 -4.52
N GLY A 124 -26.28 1.97 -5.51
CA GLY A 124 -24.85 1.63 -5.51
C GLY A 124 -24.56 0.14 -5.73
N ILE A 125 -25.60 -0.66 -6.00
CA ILE A 125 -25.50 -2.11 -6.19
C ILE A 125 -25.35 -2.42 -7.67
N THR A 126 -24.31 -3.17 -8.02
CA THR A 126 -24.16 -3.79 -9.35
C THR A 126 -24.47 -5.27 -9.27
N ALA A 127 -25.22 -5.80 -10.24
CA ALA A 127 -25.52 -7.21 -10.38
C ALA A 127 -24.74 -7.84 -11.54
N SER A 128 -24.25 -9.06 -11.32
CA SER A 128 -23.70 -9.93 -12.36
C SER A 128 -24.13 -11.37 -12.10
N LEU A 129 -23.88 -12.27 -13.04
CA LEU A 129 -24.05 -13.70 -12.78
C LEU A 129 -22.79 -14.29 -12.15
N ASN A 130 -22.96 -15.35 -11.36
CA ASN A 130 -21.83 -16.16 -10.94
C ASN A 130 -21.23 -16.93 -12.14
N SER A 131 -20.04 -17.52 -11.96
CA SER A 131 -19.32 -18.22 -13.03
C SER A 131 -20.10 -19.40 -13.63
N THR A 132 -21.05 -19.98 -12.90
CA THR A 132 -21.88 -21.10 -13.35
C THR A 132 -23.21 -20.68 -13.98
N GLY A 133 -23.57 -19.40 -13.93
CA GLY A 133 -24.84 -18.88 -14.45
C GLY A 133 -26.09 -19.33 -13.66
N THR A 134 -25.92 -19.72 -12.39
CA THR A 134 -26.99 -20.27 -11.53
C THR A 134 -27.41 -19.35 -10.40
N ALA A 135 -26.71 -18.23 -10.20
CA ALA A 135 -27.02 -17.26 -9.17
C ALA A 135 -26.68 -15.83 -9.64
N VAL A 136 -27.41 -14.86 -9.11
CA VAL A 136 -27.15 -13.43 -9.34
C VAL A 136 -26.31 -12.91 -8.18
N VAL A 137 -25.09 -12.45 -8.48
CA VAL A 137 -24.18 -11.82 -7.51
C VAL A 137 -24.46 -10.33 -7.47
N LEU A 138 -24.76 -9.81 -6.28
CA LEU A 138 -24.89 -8.38 -6.01
C LEU A 138 -23.60 -7.90 -5.35
N THR A 139 -23.11 -6.75 -5.79
CA THR A 139 -21.89 -6.14 -5.29
C THR A 139 -22.13 -4.66 -4.98
N ASN A 140 -21.72 -4.23 -3.79
CA ASN A 140 -21.49 -2.82 -3.47
C ASN A 140 -19.97 -2.63 -3.30
N ALA A 141 -19.38 -1.84 -4.20
CA ALA A 141 -17.93 -1.63 -4.26
C ALA A 141 -17.37 -0.78 -3.11
N THR A 142 -18.23 -0.04 -2.40
CA THR A 142 -17.83 0.83 -1.29
C THR A 142 -17.83 0.10 0.05
N GLY A 143 -18.47 -1.07 0.13
CA GLY A 143 -18.59 -1.85 1.36
C GLY A 143 -19.72 -1.41 2.29
N ASN A 144 -20.69 -0.65 1.79
CA ASN A 144 -21.97 -0.47 2.48
C ASN A 144 -22.77 -1.77 2.46
N ASP A 145 -23.61 -1.97 3.47
CA ASP A 145 -24.41 -3.18 3.59
C ASP A 145 -25.38 -3.30 2.41
N ILE A 146 -25.75 -4.53 2.06
CA ILE A 146 -26.79 -4.78 1.09
C ILE A 146 -27.96 -5.43 1.81
N SER A 147 -29.10 -4.75 1.80
CA SER A 147 -30.37 -5.28 2.27
C SER A 147 -31.23 -5.67 1.08
N VAL A 148 -31.69 -6.91 1.08
CA VAL A 148 -32.61 -7.49 0.12
C VAL A 148 -33.87 -7.87 0.86
N ALA A 149 -35.00 -7.28 0.49
CA ALA A 149 -36.29 -7.67 1.04
C ALA A 149 -37.20 -8.19 -0.06
N ASP A 150 -38.03 -9.18 0.27
CA ASP A 150 -39.22 -9.47 -0.51
C ASP A 150 -40.34 -8.48 -0.15
N THR A 151 -41.53 -8.73 -0.68
CA THR A 151 -42.69 -7.87 -0.46
C THR A 151 -43.84 -8.71 0.08
N THR A 152 -44.95 -8.07 0.43
CA THR A 152 -46.19 -8.80 0.77
C THR A 152 -46.83 -9.51 -0.42
N VAL A 153 -46.30 -9.35 -1.63
CA VAL A 153 -46.72 -10.09 -2.81
C VAL A 153 -45.81 -11.31 -2.95
N PRO A 154 -46.36 -12.54 -2.87
CA PRO A 154 -45.56 -13.76 -3.00
C PRO A 154 -44.79 -13.80 -4.31
N ASN A 155 -43.50 -14.11 -4.19
CA ASN A 155 -42.64 -14.39 -5.33
C ASN A 155 -42.96 -15.76 -5.94
N ALA A 156 -42.47 -16.02 -7.15
CA ALA A 156 -42.66 -17.32 -7.81
C ALA A 156 -41.96 -18.50 -7.08
N GLY A 157 -40.96 -18.21 -6.24
CA GLY A 157 -40.27 -19.19 -5.40
C GLY A 157 -39.42 -18.51 -4.34
N ASP A 158 -38.89 -19.30 -3.41
CA ASP A 158 -38.01 -18.81 -2.35
C ASP A 158 -36.73 -18.20 -2.94
N ILE A 159 -36.14 -17.26 -2.20
CA ILE A 159 -34.85 -16.64 -2.55
C ILE A 159 -33.86 -16.93 -1.44
N ALA A 160 -32.77 -17.61 -1.78
CA ALA A 160 -31.64 -17.77 -0.88
C ALA A 160 -30.66 -16.60 -1.05
N VAL A 161 -30.48 -15.81 0.01
CA VAL A 161 -29.51 -14.73 0.13
C VAL A 161 -28.30 -15.26 0.89
N GLN A 162 -27.16 -15.34 0.22
CA GLN A 162 -25.92 -15.89 0.79
C GLN A 162 -24.80 -14.86 0.67
N LYS A 163 -24.12 -14.54 1.78
CA LYS A 163 -22.93 -13.68 1.74
C LYS A 163 -21.80 -14.36 0.97
N LEU A 164 -21.04 -13.59 0.20
CA LEU A 164 -19.80 -14.00 -0.46
C LEU A 164 -18.59 -13.37 0.21
N GLY A 165 -17.49 -14.10 0.27
CA GLY A 165 -16.18 -13.60 0.65
C GLY A 165 -15.44 -12.93 -0.51
N SER A 166 -14.27 -12.38 -0.22
CA SER A 166 -13.37 -11.70 -1.18
C SER A 166 -12.83 -12.58 -2.30
N ASP A 167 -12.95 -13.90 -2.17
CA ASP A 167 -12.60 -14.91 -3.17
C ASP A 167 -13.80 -15.39 -4.00
N GLY A 168 -15.01 -14.90 -3.69
CA GLY A 168 -16.28 -15.34 -4.29
C GLY A 168 -16.82 -16.64 -3.71
N SER A 169 -16.25 -17.16 -2.61
CA SER A 169 -16.77 -18.32 -1.90
C SER A 169 -17.93 -17.91 -0.97
N ALA A 170 -18.88 -18.81 -0.72
CA ALA A 170 -19.95 -18.56 0.23
C ALA A 170 -19.40 -18.42 1.66
N SER A 171 -19.91 -17.43 2.39
CA SER A 171 -19.56 -17.15 3.80
C SER A 171 -20.82 -17.23 4.67
N GLY A 172 -20.79 -18.10 5.68
CA GLY A 172 -21.93 -18.34 6.57
C GLY A 172 -23.07 -19.15 5.92
N ALA A 173 -24.19 -19.30 6.63
CA ALA A 173 -25.39 -19.96 6.11
C ALA A 173 -26.26 -19.00 5.28
N PRO A 174 -27.04 -19.51 4.30
CA PRO A 174 -27.94 -18.67 3.53
C PRO A 174 -29.16 -18.27 4.37
N VAL A 175 -29.68 -17.08 4.12
CA VAL A 175 -30.99 -16.65 4.59
C VAL A 175 -32.01 -16.87 3.48
N THR A 176 -33.09 -17.59 3.78
CA THR A 176 -34.19 -17.79 2.84
C THR A 176 -35.26 -16.72 3.06
N LEU A 177 -35.56 -15.95 2.01
CA LEU A 177 -36.77 -15.14 1.90
C LEU A 177 -37.83 -16.04 1.27
N THR A 178 -38.87 -16.36 2.05
CA THR A 178 -39.90 -17.33 1.68
C THR A 178 -40.89 -16.72 0.68
N ALA A 179 -41.36 -17.53 -0.28
CA ALA A 179 -42.41 -17.13 -1.21
C ALA A 179 -43.78 -17.09 -0.51
N ASP A 180 -44.00 -16.09 0.33
CA ASP A 180 -45.26 -15.89 1.05
C ASP A 180 -45.70 -14.42 1.07
N ALA A 181 -46.74 -14.10 1.85
CA ALA A 181 -47.31 -12.74 1.93
C ALA A 181 -46.74 -11.90 3.09
N THR A 182 -45.71 -12.39 3.75
CA THR A 182 -45.01 -11.78 4.89
C THR A 182 -43.70 -11.19 4.37
N ALA A 183 -43.58 -9.87 4.41
CA ALA A 183 -42.33 -9.23 4.03
C ALA A 183 -41.22 -9.58 5.04
N ALA A 184 -40.10 -10.07 4.54
CA ALA A 184 -38.87 -10.35 5.25
C ALA A 184 -37.71 -9.58 4.60
N THR A 185 -36.71 -9.22 5.40
CA THR A 185 -35.50 -8.55 4.92
C THR A 185 -34.28 -9.33 5.35
N SER A 186 -33.39 -9.59 4.40
CA SER A 186 -32.06 -10.11 4.62
C SER A 186 -31.05 -8.98 4.46
N THR A 187 -30.24 -8.71 5.48
CA THR A 187 -29.16 -7.73 5.42
C THR A 187 -27.81 -8.44 5.49
N VAL A 188 -26.94 -8.11 4.55
CA VAL A 188 -25.58 -8.63 4.44
C VAL A 188 -24.59 -7.51 4.70
N VAL A 189 -23.77 -7.69 5.73
CA VAL A 189 -22.63 -6.82 6.01
C VAL A 189 -21.47 -7.10 5.06
N GLY A 190 -20.70 -6.08 4.70
CA GLY A 190 -19.50 -6.23 3.87
C GLY A 190 -18.37 -7.02 4.52
N TYR A 191 -17.34 -7.35 3.74
CA TYR A 191 -16.05 -7.83 4.21
C TYR A 191 -15.00 -6.72 4.13
N ILE A 192 -13.98 -6.80 4.99
CA ILE A 192 -12.84 -5.89 4.99
C ILE A 192 -11.61 -6.68 4.55
N THR A 193 -10.84 -6.10 3.63
CA THR A 193 -9.52 -6.59 3.24
C THR A 193 -8.49 -5.55 3.64
N LEU A 194 -7.49 -5.97 4.41
CA LEU A 194 -6.38 -5.13 4.83
C LEU A 194 -5.13 -5.51 4.06
N ASP A 195 -4.40 -4.50 3.62
CA ASP A 195 -3.22 -4.61 2.77
C ASP A 195 -2.06 -3.76 3.37
N SER A 196 -0.84 -4.26 3.27
CA SER A 196 0.38 -3.56 3.70
C SER A 196 1.61 -4.09 2.96
N ASP A 197 2.64 -3.24 2.82
CA ASP A 197 3.94 -3.64 2.27
C ASP A 197 4.70 -4.60 3.19
N LYS A 198 4.27 -4.72 4.45
CA LYS A 198 4.93 -5.50 5.50
C LYS A 198 3.95 -6.33 6.29
N SER A 199 4.49 -7.29 7.05
CA SER A 199 3.69 -8.07 7.99
C SER A 199 3.02 -7.18 9.03
N PHE A 200 1.73 -7.42 9.24
CA PHE A 200 0.92 -6.82 10.29
C PHE A 200 0.06 -7.91 10.94
N ALA A 201 -0.58 -7.56 12.05
CA ALA A 201 -1.60 -8.38 12.69
C ALA A 201 -2.76 -7.50 13.13
N ILE A 202 -3.92 -8.12 13.32
CA ILE A 202 -5.09 -7.47 13.91
C ILE A 202 -5.58 -8.32 15.07
N ASP A 203 -5.82 -7.64 16.20
CA ASP A 203 -6.54 -8.21 17.33
C ASP A 203 -7.99 -7.73 17.32
N VAL A 204 -8.97 -8.64 17.30
CA VAL A 204 -10.39 -8.30 17.15
C VAL A 204 -11.22 -8.75 18.36
N THR A 205 -12.03 -7.84 18.91
CA THR A 205 -13.05 -8.19 19.93
C THR A 205 -14.50 -8.09 19.41
N THR A 206 -14.71 -7.52 18.22
CA THR A 206 -16.01 -7.54 17.52
C THR A 206 -16.26 -8.88 16.83
N THR A 207 -17.53 -9.25 16.63
CA THR A 207 -17.91 -10.38 15.78
C THR A 207 -18.43 -9.89 14.42
N ASN A 208 -18.44 -10.78 13.41
CA ASN A 208 -19.08 -10.61 12.09
C ASN A 208 -18.50 -9.58 11.11
N LEU A 209 -17.46 -8.81 11.47
CA LEU A 209 -16.87 -7.81 10.55
C LEU A 209 -15.39 -8.06 10.22
N ALA A 210 -14.62 -8.52 11.20
CA ALA A 210 -13.18 -8.69 11.12
C ALA A 210 -12.76 -10.10 11.59
N VAL A 211 -11.59 -10.57 11.16
CA VAL A 211 -10.98 -11.83 11.62
C VAL A 211 -9.72 -11.51 12.39
N ASP A 212 -9.59 -12.11 13.56
CA ASP A 212 -8.41 -12.06 14.41
C ASP A 212 -7.25 -12.81 13.76
N GLY A 213 -6.08 -12.20 13.63
CA GLY A 213 -4.91 -12.89 13.10
C GLY A 213 -3.86 -12.02 12.41
N GLY A 214 -2.79 -12.72 11.99
CA GLY A 214 -1.68 -12.13 11.25
C GLY A 214 -1.93 -12.09 9.74
N SER A 215 -1.34 -11.11 9.07
CA SER A 215 -1.34 -11.02 7.60
C SER A 215 -0.64 -12.21 6.95
N THR A 216 -1.16 -12.64 5.81
CA THR A 216 -0.52 -13.62 4.93
C THR A 216 0.14 -12.92 3.74
N LEU A 217 1.36 -13.31 3.40
CA LEU A 217 2.06 -12.76 2.24
C LEU A 217 1.55 -13.40 0.94
N ASN A 218 0.86 -12.61 0.12
CA ASN A 218 0.54 -12.98 -1.26
C ASN A 218 1.74 -12.67 -2.14
N LYS A 219 2.38 -13.71 -2.66
CA LYS A 219 3.64 -13.58 -3.42
C LYS A 219 3.36 -13.28 -4.88
N VAL A 220 4.28 -12.54 -5.51
CA VAL A 220 4.25 -12.31 -6.98
C VAL A 220 4.35 -13.62 -7.77
N SER A 221 4.97 -14.68 -7.22
CA SER A 221 5.06 -15.98 -7.87
C SER A 221 3.73 -16.73 -7.96
N ASP A 222 2.79 -16.41 -7.06
CA ASP A 222 1.56 -17.17 -6.85
C ASP A 222 0.36 -16.42 -7.44
N LEU A 223 0.62 -15.46 -8.33
CA LEU A 223 -0.40 -14.64 -8.96
C LEU A 223 -1.28 -15.47 -9.91
N ASP A 224 -2.58 -15.28 -9.76
CA ASP A 224 -3.59 -15.88 -10.61
C ASP A 224 -4.53 -14.79 -11.12
N VAL A 225 -4.83 -14.80 -12.42
CA VAL A 225 -5.70 -13.83 -13.11
C VAL A 225 -6.91 -14.49 -13.77
N THR A 226 -7.18 -15.76 -13.44
CA THR A 226 -8.27 -16.55 -14.04
C THR A 226 -9.67 -16.04 -13.72
N THR A 227 -9.83 -15.28 -12.64
CA THR A 227 -11.11 -14.66 -12.27
C THR A 227 -10.93 -13.15 -12.04
N PHE A 228 -12.02 -12.39 -12.18
CA PHE A 228 -12.00 -10.94 -11.93
C PHE A 228 -11.52 -10.57 -10.52
N ALA A 229 -11.96 -11.34 -9.51
CA ALA A 229 -11.53 -11.15 -8.12
C ALA A 229 -10.02 -11.38 -7.96
N LYS A 230 -9.51 -12.50 -8.50
CA LYS A 230 -8.08 -12.83 -8.45
C LYS A 230 -7.22 -11.82 -9.23
N ALA A 231 -7.69 -11.36 -10.39
CA ALA A 231 -7.01 -10.32 -11.17
C ALA A 231 -6.90 -8.99 -10.40
N THR A 232 -7.94 -8.60 -9.66
CA THR A 232 -7.91 -7.39 -8.82
C THR A 232 -6.92 -7.54 -7.65
N GLN A 233 -6.86 -8.72 -7.02
CA GLN A 233 -5.87 -9.00 -5.96
C GLN A 233 -4.43 -9.05 -6.52
N ALA A 234 -4.26 -9.55 -7.76
CA ALA A 234 -2.99 -9.57 -8.44
C ALA A 234 -2.46 -8.15 -8.70
N LEU A 235 -3.31 -7.22 -9.15
CA LEU A 235 -2.94 -5.81 -9.33
C LEU A 235 -2.41 -5.20 -8.03
N LYS A 236 -3.12 -5.37 -6.90
CA LYS A 236 -2.66 -4.90 -5.58
C LYS A 236 -1.30 -5.49 -5.19
N THR A 237 -1.10 -6.78 -5.46
CA THR A 237 0.15 -7.47 -5.15
C THR A 237 1.32 -6.96 -5.98
N VAL A 238 1.09 -6.69 -7.27
CA VAL A 238 2.08 -6.08 -8.17
C VAL A 238 2.39 -4.65 -7.75
N ASP A 239 1.39 -3.84 -7.43
CA ASP A 239 1.58 -2.46 -6.98
C ASP A 239 2.43 -2.38 -5.71
N SER A 240 2.17 -3.25 -4.72
CA SER A 240 2.99 -3.38 -3.53
C SER A 240 4.44 -3.76 -3.85
N ALA A 241 4.64 -4.75 -4.74
CA ALA A 241 5.97 -5.18 -5.15
C ALA A 241 6.74 -4.07 -5.90
N LEU A 242 6.07 -3.31 -6.77
CA LEU A 242 6.65 -2.16 -7.45
C LEU A 242 6.98 -1.03 -6.47
N GLY A 243 6.11 -0.77 -5.50
CA GLY A 243 6.36 0.17 -4.41
C GLY A 243 7.63 -0.17 -3.63
N PHE A 244 7.83 -1.44 -3.30
CA PHE A 244 9.05 -1.92 -2.65
C PHE A 244 10.30 -1.67 -3.52
N ILE A 245 10.27 -2.05 -4.80
CA ILE A 245 11.40 -1.85 -5.73
C ILE A 245 11.74 -0.36 -5.87
N ASN A 246 10.72 0.49 -6.00
CA ASN A 246 10.90 1.94 -6.09
C ASN A 246 11.50 2.52 -4.80
N GLY A 247 11.08 2.03 -3.63
CA GLY A 247 11.66 2.40 -2.35
C GLY A 247 13.15 2.03 -2.27
N GLU A 248 13.53 0.85 -2.75
CA GLU A 248 14.94 0.43 -2.75
C GLU A 248 15.77 1.24 -3.77
N ARG A 249 15.23 1.53 -4.96
CA ARG A 249 15.87 2.43 -5.93
C ARG A 249 16.06 3.83 -5.36
N ALA A 250 15.10 4.35 -4.60
CA ALA A 250 15.22 5.65 -3.94
C ALA A 250 16.33 5.65 -2.89
N ARG A 251 16.47 4.57 -2.09
CA ARG A 251 17.57 4.43 -1.12
C ARG A 251 18.94 4.37 -1.81
N LEU A 252 19.05 3.59 -2.89
CA LEU A 252 20.28 3.51 -3.68
C LEU A 252 20.62 4.86 -4.32
N GLY A 253 19.62 5.59 -4.84
CA GLY A 253 19.80 6.95 -5.35
C GLY A 253 20.27 7.93 -4.27
N ALA A 254 19.69 7.88 -3.08
CA ALA A 254 20.14 8.69 -1.95
C ALA A 254 21.59 8.38 -1.53
N LEU A 255 21.97 7.09 -1.52
CA LEU A 255 23.36 6.67 -1.28
C LEU A 255 24.30 7.17 -2.38
N GLN A 256 23.89 7.11 -3.64
CA GLN A 256 24.65 7.65 -4.76
C GLN A 256 24.89 9.16 -4.60
N SER A 257 23.85 9.95 -4.30
CA SER A 257 24.00 11.40 -4.05
C SER A 257 24.92 11.69 -2.87
N ARG A 258 24.88 10.86 -1.82
CA ARG A 258 25.79 10.96 -0.68
C ARG A 258 27.23 10.63 -1.08
N PHE A 259 27.46 9.62 -1.92
CA PHE A 259 28.79 9.31 -2.44
C PHE A 259 29.33 10.44 -3.33
N GLU A 260 28.52 10.97 -4.24
CA GLU A 260 28.91 12.10 -5.11
C GLU A 260 29.32 13.33 -4.27
N THR A 261 28.52 13.67 -3.25
CA THR A 261 28.83 14.78 -2.32
C THR A 261 30.10 14.50 -1.52
N SER A 262 30.31 13.26 -1.08
CA SER A 262 31.49 12.88 -0.31
C SER A 262 32.75 12.91 -1.17
N ILE A 263 32.67 12.46 -2.43
CA ILE A 263 33.76 12.51 -3.41
C ILE A 263 34.13 13.97 -3.71
N ALA A 264 33.14 14.84 -3.95
CA ALA A 264 33.39 16.26 -4.19
C ALA A 264 34.13 16.92 -3.00
N ASN A 265 33.69 16.64 -1.77
CA ASN A 265 34.36 17.14 -0.56
C ASN A 265 35.80 16.60 -0.43
N LEU A 266 36.02 15.31 -0.74
CA LEU A 266 37.36 14.71 -0.71
C LEU A 266 38.29 15.30 -1.78
N GLN A 267 37.77 15.60 -2.98
CA GLN A 267 38.54 16.27 -4.03
C GLN A 267 38.99 17.68 -3.60
N VAL A 268 38.06 18.48 -3.06
CA VAL A 268 38.39 19.83 -2.52
C VAL A 268 39.42 19.73 -1.39
N THR A 269 39.28 18.74 -0.51
CA THR A 269 40.26 18.53 0.58
C THR A 269 41.62 18.12 0.04
N SER A 270 41.66 17.22 -0.95
CA SER A 270 42.89 16.78 -1.61
C SER A 270 43.60 17.94 -2.33
N GLU A 271 42.85 18.79 -3.04
CA GLU A 271 43.38 20.00 -3.69
C GLU A 271 43.98 20.97 -2.66
N ASN A 272 43.26 21.25 -1.57
CA ASN A 272 43.75 22.11 -0.50
C ASN A 272 44.98 21.53 0.21
N LEU A 273 45.03 20.22 0.44
CA LEU A 273 46.20 19.54 1.01
C LEU A 273 47.39 19.58 0.06
N SER A 274 47.18 19.35 -1.24
CA SER A 274 48.21 19.45 -2.27
C SER A 274 48.78 20.87 -2.35
N ALA A 275 47.91 21.89 -2.38
CA ALA A 275 48.32 23.30 -2.39
C ALA A 275 49.05 23.72 -1.11
N SER A 276 48.64 23.20 0.05
CA SER A 276 49.34 23.42 1.31
C SER A 276 50.72 22.76 1.32
N ARG A 277 50.81 21.54 0.81
CA ARG A 277 52.08 20.82 0.67
C ARG A 277 53.03 21.49 -0.33
N SER A 278 52.53 21.97 -1.47
CA SER A 278 53.33 22.74 -2.45
C SER A 278 53.90 24.00 -1.81
N ARG A 279 53.10 24.76 -1.05
CA ARG A 279 53.57 25.97 -0.37
C ARG A 279 54.66 25.69 0.67
N ILE A 280 54.55 24.58 1.41
CA ILE A 280 55.60 24.15 2.35
C ILE A 280 56.88 23.79 1.59
N LEU A 281 56.77 22.95 0.55
CA LEU A 281 57.91 22.53 -0.26
C LEU A 281 58.61 23.68 -0.98
N ASP A 282 57.84 24.63 -1.56
CA ASP A 282 58.40 25.80 -2.24
C ASP A 282 59.12 26.73 -1.26
N ALA A 283 58.59 26.90 -0.04
CA ALA A 283 59.25 27.68 1.01
C ALA A 283 60.56 27.02 1.46
N ASP A 284 60.55 25.70 1.66
CA ASP A 284 61.75 24.93 2.01
C ASP A 284 62.80 25.00 0.88
N PHE A 285 62.38 24.87 -0.38
CA PHE A 285 63.27 25.02 -1.54
C PHE A 285 63.87 26.42 -1.64
N ALA A 286 63.07 27.46 -1.43
CA ALA A 286 63.55 28.84 -1.44
C ALA A 286 64.59 29.08 -0.33
N GLN A 287 64.36 28.55 0.88
CA GLN A 287 65.29 28.66 1.99
C GLN A 287 66.59 27.91 1.73
N GLU A 288 66.53 26.68 1.22
CA GLU A 288 67.72 25.88 0.91
C GLU A 288 68.52 26.48 -0.25
N THR A 289 67.84 26.98 -1.29
CA THR A 289 68.49 27.66 -2.42
C THR A 289 69.17 28.96 -1.98
N ALA A 290 68.54 29.73 -1.09
CA ALA A 290 69.15 30.93 -0.52
C ALA A 290 70.38 30.60 0.33
N ASN A 291 70.34 29.50 1.09
CA ASN A 291 71.49 29.01 1.85
C ASN A 291 72.62 28.53 0.94
N LEU A 292 72.30 27.78 -0.13
CA LEU A 292 73.26 27.34 -1.14
C LEU A 292 73.91 28.54 -1.85
N ALA A 293 73.12 29.52 -2.28
CA ALA A 293 73.62 30.74 -2.91
C ALA A 293 74.50 31.54 -1.94
N ARG A 294 74.11 31.68 -0.67
CA ARG A 294 74.92 32.30 0.38
C ARG A 294 76.25 31.55 0.56
N ALA A 295 76.23 30.23 0.62
CA ALA A 295 77.42 29.40 0.75
C ALA A 295 78.36 29.55 -0.47
N GLN A 296 77.83 29.57 -1.69
CA GLN A 296 78.60 29.81 -2.91
C GLN A 296 79.21 31.21 -2.96
N ILE A 297 78.46 32.25 -2.58
CA ILE A 297 78.98 33.63 -2.49
C ILE A 297 80.07 33.71 -1.44
N LEU A 298 79.90 33.08 -0.27
CA LEU A 298 80.95 33.04 0.76
C LEU A 298 82.19 32.28 0.29
N GLN A 299 82.04 31.21 -0.49
CA GLN A 299 83.18 30.51 -1.09
C GLN A 299 83.90 31.38 -2.13
N GLN A 300 83.18 32.05 -3.03
CA GLN A 300 83.76 32.96 -4.03
C GLN A 300 84.38 34.21 -3.40
N ALA A 301 83.75 34.79 -2.38
CA ALA A 301 84.29 35.89 -1.61
C ALA A 301 85.51 35.44 -0.79
N GLY A 302 85.48 34.22 -0.24
CA GLY A 302 86.62 33.61 0.44
C GLY A 302 87.82 33.41 -0.48
N THR A 303 87.62 32.90 -1.70
CA THR A 303 88.71 32.76 -2.68
C THR A 303 89.21 34.10 -3.20
N ALA A 304 88.32 35.08 -3.44
CA ALA A 304 88.70 36.44 -3.83
C ALA A 304 89.41 37.19 -2.68
N MET A 305 88.97 37.06 -1.44
CA MET A 305 89.61 37.62 -0.25
C MET A 305 90.97 36.98 0.00
N VAL A 306 91.11 35.67 -0.19
CA VAL A 306 92.41 34.98 -0.12
C VAL A 306 93.31 35.44 -1.27
N ALA A 307 92.79 35.65 -2.48
CA ALA A 307 93.57 36.21 -3.59
C ALA A 307 94.03 37.65 -3.31
N GLN A 308 93.15 38.51 -2.76
CA GLN A 308 93.47 39.88 -2.34
C GLN A 308 94.48 39.91 -1.19
N ALA A 309 94.30 39.03 -0.19
CA ALA A 309 95.19 38.89 0.95
C ALA A 309 96.53 38.23 0.60
N ASN A 310 96.62 37.51 -0.52
CA ASN A 310 97.89 37.02 -1.07
C ASN A 310 98.60 38.07 -1.94
N GLN A 311 97.87 39.03 -2.53
CA GLN A 311 98.44 40.16 -3.27
C GLN A 311 98.94 41.29 -2.33
N LEU A 312 98.31 41.49 -1.17
CA LEU A 312 98.71 42.51 -0.20
C LEU A 312 100.17 42.33 0.31
N PRO A 313 100.64 41.12 0.69
CA PRO A 313 102.02 40.87 1.08
C PRO A 313 103.01 41.09 -0.06
N GLN A 314 102.63 40.81 -1.30
CA GLN A 314 103.48 41.07 -2.48
C GLN A 314 103.67 42.57 -2.72
N GLN A 315 102.63 43.39 -2.46
CA GLN A 315 102.76 44.85 -2.49
C GLN A 315 103.61 45.39 -1.34
N VAL A 316 103.56 44.79 -0.15
CA VAL A 316 104.40 45.18 0.99
C VAL A 316 105.88 44.76 0.79
N LEU A 317 106.14 43.61 0.17
CA LEU A 317 107.49 43.19 -0.22
C LEU A 317 108.12 44.12 -1.29
N ALA A 318 107.31 44.70 -2.18
CA ALA A 318 107.77 45.72 -3.13
C ALA A 318 108.13 47.06 -2.43
N LEU A 319 107.54 47.35 -1.27
CA LEU A 319 107.83 48.53 -0.44
C LEU A 319 109.06 48.35 0.47
N LEU A 320 109.43 47.11 0.81
CA LEU A 320 110.64 46.79 1.59
C LEU A 320 111.90 46.59 0.72
N GLN A 321 111.76 46.66 -0.62
CA GLN A 321 112.87 46.61 -1.58
C GLN A 321 113.25 47.99 -2.15
N ASN A 322 112.63 49.07 -1.66
CA ASN A 322 113.04 50.46 -1.90
C ASN A 322 113.50 51.11 -0.59
#